data_AF-A0A389MKQ7-F1
#
_entry.id   AF-A0A389MKQ7-F1
#
_cell.length_a   1.000
_cell.length_b   1.000
_cell.length_c   1.000
_cell.angle_alpha   90.00
_cell.angle_beta   90.00
_cell.angle_gamma   90.00
#
_symmetry.space_group_name_H-M   'P 1'
#
loop_
_entity.id
_entity.type
_entity.pdbx_description
1 polymer ?
#
loop_
_entity_poly.entity_id
_entity_poly.type
_entity_poly.pdbx_seq_one_letter_code
_entity_poly.pdbx_strand_id
1 'polypeptide(L)' 'MFIRQTRTNNKSTGEAYYTFRLVRGERIGKQVRQITVLNLGRDFPILRD' A
#
# COMPACT_ATOMS: atom_id res chain seq x y z
N MET A 1 11.72 2.51 4.55
CA MET A 1 10.26 2.71 4.35
C MET A 1 10.00 2.72 2.86
N PHE A 2 8.81 2.35 2.40
CA PHE A 2 8.45 2.33 0.99
C PHE A 2 6.94 2.52 0.81
N ILE A 3 6.50 2.91 -0.39
CA ILE A 3 5.10 2.94 -0.78
C ILE A 3 4.71 1.57 -1.32
N ARG A 4 3.69 0.94 -0.74
CA ARG A 4 3.11 -0.30 -1.26
C ARG A 4 1.85 0.02 -2.04
N GLN A 5 1.82 -0.36 -3.32
CA GLN A 5 0.63 -0.34 -4.15
C GLN A 5 -0.16 -1.64 -3.99
N THR A 6 -1.48 -1.54 -3.89
CA THR A 6 -2.38 -2.71 -3.79
C THR A 6 -3.49 -2.57 -4.81
N ARG A 7 -3.65 -3.56 -5.70
CA ARG A 7 -4.81 -3.65 -6.59
C ARG A 7 -6.02 -4.07 -5.77
N THR A 8 -7.10 -3.31 -5.91
CA THR A 8 -8.38 -3.55 -5.24
C THR A 8 -9.46 -3.69 -6.31
N ASN A 9 -10.24 -4.75 -6.25
CA ASN A 9 -11.35 -4.96 -7.17
C ASN A 9 -12.64 -4.43 -6.54
N ASN A 10 -13.31 -3.51 -7.22
CA ASN A 10 -14.63 -3.07 -6.83
C ASN A 10 -15.68 -4.06 -7.34
N LYS A 11 -16.31 -4.82 -6.44
CA LYS A 11 -17.34 -5.79 -6.82
C LYS A 11 -18.62 -5.14 -7.36
N SER A 12 -18.91 -3.89 -6.99
CA SER A 12 -20.15 -3.23 -7.41
C SER A 12 -20.06 -2.63 -8.81
N THR A 13 -18.87 -2.14 -9.21
CA THR A 13 -18.65 -1.56 -10.55
C THR A 13 -17.93 -2.51 -11.50
N GLY A 14 -17.32 -3.59 -10.99
CA GLY A 14 -16.46 -4.49 -11.76
C GLY A 14 -15.06 -3.92 -12.04
N GLU A 15 -14.81 -2.67 -11.67
CA GLU A 15 -13.54 -2.00 -11.96
C GLU A 15 -12.46 -2.30 -10.92
N ALA A 16 -11.22 -2.42 -11.37
CA ALA A 16 -10.08 -2.48 -10.48
C ALA A 16 -9.45 -1.09 -10.31
N TYR A 17 -9.10 -0.75 -9.07
CA TYR A 17 -8.37 0.47 -8.73
C TYR A 17 -7.16 0.14 -7.86
N TYR A 18 -6.27 1.11 -7.69
CA TYR A 18 -5.11 0.98 -6.82
C TYR A 18 -5.26 1.84 -5.57
N THR A 19 -4.74 1.33 -4.46
CA THR A 19 -4.56 2.09 -3.22
C THR A 19 -3.11 2.02 -2.77
N PHE A 20 -2.69 3.04 -2.02
CA PHE A 20 -1.32 3.19 -1.56
C PHE A 20 -1.23 3.22 -0.04
N ARG A 21 -0.14 2.67 0.50
CA ARG A 21 0.19 2.70 1.93
C ARG A 21 1.66 3.01 2.12
N LEU A 22 1.97 3.81 3.15
CA LEU A 22 3.34 3.98 3.62
C LEU A 22 3.68 2.82 4.57
N VAL A 23 4.71 2.06 4.23
CA VAL A 23 5.11 0.86 4.96
C VAL A 23 6.54 1.01 5.48
N ARG A 24 6.75 0.61 6.74
CA ARG A 24 8.07 0.48 7.36
C ARG A 24 8.39 -1.01 7.54
N GLY A 25 9.61 -1.40 7.20
CA GLY A 25 10.16 -2.68 7.60
C GLY A 25 10.76 -2.57 9.00
N GLU A 26 10.43 -3.51 9.88
CA GLU A 26 10.90 -3.56 11.26
C GLU A 26 11.38 -4.98 11.58
N ARG A 27 12.55 -5.12 12.20
CA ARG A 27 13.08 -6.41 12.60
C ARG A 27 12.57 -6.75 14.00
N ILE A 28 11.86 -7.87 14.12
CA ILE A 28 11.38 -8.42 15.39
C ILE A 28 12.04 -9.78 15.57
N GLY A 29 13.03 -9.83 16.46
CA GLY A 29 13.90 -10.98 16.62
C GLY A 29 14.62 -11.34 15.31
N LYS A 30 14.41 -12.57 14.83
CA LYS A 30 15.05 -13.07 13.60
C LYS A 30 14.29 -12.74 12.32
N GLN A 31 13.08 -12.16 12.40
CA GLN A 31 12.22 -11.91 11.23
C GLN A 31 12.09 -10.42 10.94
N VAL A 32 11.86 -10.07 9.68
CA VAL A 32 11.48 -8.71 9.27
C VAL A 32 9.97 -8.68 9.05
N ARG A 33 9.28 -7.78 9.73
CA ARG A 33 7.85 -7.50 9.53
C ARG A 33 7.66 -6.20 8.78
N GLN A 34 6.54 -6.11 8.06
CA GLN A 34 6.11 -4.89 7.40
C GLN A 34 4.96 -4.28 8.19
N ILE A 35 5.14 -3.06 8.67
CA ILE A 35 4.15 -2.32 9.45
C ILE A 35 3.59 -1.19 8.56
N THR A 36 2.27 -1.13 8.43
CA THR A 36 1.60 0.01 7.80
C THR A 36 1.67 1.18 8.76
N VAL A 37 2.30 2.27 8.32
CA VAL A 37 2.40 3.52 9.09
C VAL A 37 1.24 4.43 8.76
N LEU A 38 0.85 4.50 7.48
CA LEU A 38 -0.24 5.36 7.02
C LEU A 38 -0.95 4.74 5.81
N ASN A 39 -2.29 4.82 5.81
CA ASN A 39 -3.11 4.53 4.63
C ASN A 39 -3.23 5.81 3.80
N LEU A 40 -2.65 5.83 2.61
CA LEU A 40 -2.61 7.02 1.75
C LEU A 40 -3.83 7.08 0.81
N GLY A 41 -4.52 5.96 0.61
CA GLY A 41 -5.74 5.91 -0.19
C GLY A 41 -5.47 5.80 -1.68
N ARG A 42 -6.53 6.00 -2.48
CA ARG A 42 -6.52 5.87 -3.95
C ARG A 42 -6.08 7.14 -4.67
N ASP A 43 -6.30 8.30 -4.06
CA ASP A 43 -6.04 9.62 -4.66
C ASP A 43 -4.65 10.16 -4.30
N PHE A 44 -3.81 9.34 -3.68
CA PHE A 44 -2.44 9.71 -3.35
C PHE A 44 -1.63 9.95 -4.64
N PRO A 45 -1.07 11.16 -4.83
CA PRO A 45 -0.38 11.51 -6.07
C PRO A 45 0.99 10.81 -6.10
N ILE A 46 1.08 9.71 -6.83
CA ILE A 46 2.36 9.07 -7.15
C ILE A 46 2.83 9.55 -8.52
N LEU A 47 4.10 9.91 -8.62
CA LEU A 47 4.74 10.00 -9.93
C LEU A 47 4.89 8.58 -10.48
N ARG A 48 4.47 8.37 -11.73
CA ARG A 48 4.71 7.13 -12.46
C ARG A 48 5.78 7.43 -13.50
N ASP A 49 6.80 6.60 -13.53
CA ASP A 49 7.84 6.62 -14.58
C ASP A 49 7.28 6.13 -15.92
#